data_AF-A0A844Q6H7-F1
#
_entry.id   AF-A0A844Q6H7-F1
#
_cell.length_a   1.000
_cell.length_b   1.000
_cell.length_c   1.000
_cell.angle_alpha   90.00
_cell.angle_beta   90.00
_cell.angle_gamma   90.00
#
_symmetry.space_group_name_H-M   'P 1'
#
loop_
_entity.id
_entity.type
_entity.pdbx_description
1 polymer ?
#
loop_
_entity_poly.entity_id
_entity_poly.type
_entity_poly.pdbx_seq_one_letter_code
_entity_poly.pdbx_strand_id
1 'polypeptide(L)'
;MEKAEALEGDQAKAVAEALEAAKAAAEKEDATQEEVDAATEALNKAIADATGETPEEPADKAALEEAIAKAEEADTEGKTDESVKALEDAIEAAKAVLDKEDATAEEIEEAIAALDAAVAGLTDAEEPAEDKIAVAKVEA
;
A
#
# COMPACT_ATOMS: atom_id res chain seq x y z
N MET A 1 -28.75 -10.90 23.63
CA MET A 1 -27.49 -10.16 23.40
C MET A 1 -26.38 -11.16 23.68
N GLU A 2 -25.98 -11.95 22.70
CA GLU A 2 -25.16 -13.16 22.97
C GLU A 2 -24.40 -13.58 21.70
N LYS A 3 -23.63 -12.66 21.12
CA LYS A 3 -22.75 -12.96 19.98
C LYS A 3 -21.33 -12.48 20.26
N ALA A 4 -20.86 -12.76 21.47
CA ALA A 4 -19.52 -12.47 21.96
C ALA A 4 -18.96 -13.67 22.76
N GLU A 5 -19.37 -14.89 22.40
CA GLU A 5 -18.85 -16.12 23.00
C GLU A 5 -17.87 -16.79 22.03
N ALA A 6 -16.63 -16.86 22.51
CA ALA A 6 -15.53 -17.74 22.12
C ALA A 6 -15.09 -17.72 20.65
N LEU A 7 -14.02 -16.97 20.38
CA LEU A 7 -12.95 -17.53 19.54
C LEU A 7 -12.57 -18.87 20.18
N GLU A 8 -12.87 -19.97 19.50
CA GLU A 8 -12.63 -21.32 20.00
C GLU A 8 -11.13 -21.47 20.33
N GLY A 9 -10.81 -22.11 21.46
CA GLY A 9 -9.43 -22.13 21.99
C GLY A 9 -8.36 -22.65 21.03
N ASP A 10 -8.74 -23.34 19.96
CA ASP A 10 -7.87 -23.79 18.88
C ASP A 10 -7.54 -22.67 17.87
N GLN A 11 -8.51 -21.81 17.53
CA GLN A 11 -8.33 -20.70 16.60
C GLN A 11 -7.53 -19.55 17.22
N ALA A 12 -7.81 -19.22 18.49
CA ALA A 12 -7.03 -18.24 19.24
C ALA A 12 -5.56 -18.70 19.42
N LYS A 13 -5.34 -20.02 19.55
CA LYS A 13 -4.00 -20.60 19.60
C LYS A 13 -3.30 -20.51 18.24
N ALA A 14 -3.99 -20.80 17.15
CA ALA A 14 -3.45 -20.69 15.80
C ALA A 14 -3.01 -19.25 15.45
N VAL A 15 -3.82 -18.24 15.80
CA VAL A 15 -3.47 -16.82 15.63
C VAL A 15 -2.25 -16.45 16.48
N ALA A 16 -2.18 -16.91 17.73
CA ALA A 16 -1.05 -16.63 18.60
C ALA A 16 0.26 -17.24 18.09
N GLU A 17 0.22 -18.49 17.59
CA GLU A 17 1.38 -19.17 17.00
C GLU A 17 1.84 -18.48 15.71
N ALA A 18 0.91 -18.06 14.85
CA ALA A 18 1.24 -17.36 13.62
C ALA A 18 1.79 -15.94 13.88
N LEU A 19 1.31 -15.25 14.92
CA LEU A 19 1.80 -13.93 15.30
C LEU A 19 3.21 -14.00 15.89
N GLU A 20 3.51 -15.07 16.64
CA GLU A 20 4.88 -15.31 17.12
C GLU A 20 5.82 -15.61 15.94
N ALA A 21 5.36 -16.36 14.93
CA ALA A 21 6.15 -16.65 13.74
C ALA A 21 6.41 -15.39 12.89
N ALA A 22 5.40 -14.53 12.69
CA ALA A 22 5.55 -13.26 11.98
C ALA A 22 6.55 -12.33 12.68
N LYS A 23 6.47 -12.21 14.02
CA LYS A 23 7.45 -11.45 14.80
C LYS A 23 8.85 -12.02 14.69
N ALA A 24 9.00 -13.34 14.80
CA ALA A 24 10.31 -13.98 14.68
C ALA A 24 10.92 -13.81 13.27
N ALA A 25 10.09 -13.76 12.22
CA ALA A 25 10.52 -13.43 10.88
C ALA A 25 10.96 -11.96 10.77
N ALA A 26 10.19 -11.01 11.32
CA ALA A 26 10.55 -9.58 11.31
C ALA A 26 11.78 -9.24 12.17
N GLU A 27 12.03 -9.98 13.26
CA GLU A 27 13.18 -9.76 14.15
C GLU A 27 14.47 -10.44 13.68
N LYS A 28 14.40 -11.27 12.63
CA LYS A 28 15.59 -11.92 12.05
C LYS A 28 16.40 -10.88 11.25
N GLU A 29 17.65 -10.67 11.65
CA GLU A 29 18.59 -9.75 10.96
C GLU A 29 18.91 -10.17 9.52
N ASP A 30 18.73 -11.46 9.18
CA ASP A 30 18.89 -12.04 7.82
C ASP A 30 17.55 -12.53 7.22
N ALA A 31 16.40 -12.05 7.73
CA ALA A 31 15.10 -12.46 7.19
C ALA A 31 15.01 -12.12 5.70
N THR A 32 14.68 -13.11 4.89
CA THR A 32 14.38 -12.87 3.47
C THR A 32 12.96 -12.34 3.31
N GLN A 33 12.72 -11.54 2.28
CA GLN A 33 11.38 -11.05 1.95
C GLN A 33 10.37 -12.21 1.86
N GLU A 34 10.76 -13.32 1.24
CA GLU A 34 9.95 -14.55 1.15
C GLU A 34 9.61 -15.16 2.52
N GLU A 35 10.51 -15.09 3.51
CA GLU A 35 10.23 -15.56 4.88
C GLU A 35 9.27 -14.63 5.63
N VAL A 36 9.38 -13.31 5.41
CA VAL A 36 8.48 -12.31 6.01
C VAL A 36 7.09 -12.40 5.39
N ASP A 37 7.00 -12.54 4.07
CA ASP A 37 5.74 -12.70 3.34
C ASP A 37 5.05 -13.99 3.75
N ALA A 38 5.77 -15.12 3.78
CA ALA A 38 5.20 -16.41 4.19
C ALA A 38 4.69 -16.40 5.64
N ALA A 39 5.37 -15.69 6.55
CA ALA A 39 4.92 -15.57 7.93
C ALA A 39 3.69 -14.65 8.06
N THR A 40 3.62 -13.60 7.24
CA THR A 40 2.48 -12.68 7.15
C THR A 40 1.25 -13.37 6.56
N GLU A 41 1.41 -14.14 5.49
CA GLU A 41 0.34 -14.98 4.92
C GLU A 41 -0.19 -15.99 5.93
N ALA A 42 0.71 -16.64 6.68
CA ALA A 42 0.32 -17.60 7.72
C ALA A 42 -0.50 -16.94 8.84
N LEU A 43 -0.12 -15.72 9.25
CA LEU A 43 -0.86 -14.93 10.23
C LEU A 43 -2.23 -14.50 9.70
N ASN A 44 -2.28 -13.94 8.49
CA ASN A 44 -3.52 -13.51 7.86
C ASN A 44 -4.48 -14.69 7.68
N LYS A 45 -3.98 -15.84 7.24
CA LYS A 45 -4.76 -17.06 7.12
C LYS A 45 -5.29 -17.53 8.48
N ALA A 46 -4.47 -17.49 9.53
CA ALA A 46 -4.90 -17.89 10.87
C ALA A 46 -5.97 -16.93 11.45
N ILE A 47 -5.84 -15.63 11.20
CA ILE A 47 -6.84 -14.61 11.58
C ILE A 47 -8.13 -14.85 10.80
N ALA A 48 -8.03 -15.09 9.49
CA ALA A 48 -9.17 -15.35 8.63
C ALA A 48 -9.94 -16.63 9.00
N ASP A 49 -9.23 -17.71 9.26
CA ASP A 49 -9.80 -18.95 9.79
C ASP A 49 -10.50 -18.67 11.13
N ALA A 50 -9.95 -17.80 11.98
CA ALA A 50 -10.50 -17.46 13.31
C ALA A 50 -11.71 -16.52 13.29
N THR A 51 -11.77 -15.54 12.39
CA THR A 51 -12.87 -14.57 12.31
C THR A 51 -13.93 -14.95 11.27
N GLY A 52 -13.61 -15.89 10.37
CA GLY A 52 -14.43 -16.24 9.21
C GLY A 52 -14.44 -15.14 8.14
N GLU A 53 -13.57 -14.15 8.25
CA GLU A 53 -13.35 -13.09 7.26
C GLU A 53 -12.19 -13.53 6.37
N THR A 54 -12.37 -13.55 5.05
CA THR A 54 -11.29 -13.87 4.10
C THR A 54 -10.10 -12.94 4.35
N PRO A 55 -8.86 -13.46 4.34
CA PRO A 55 -7.71 -12.59 4.49
C PRO A 55 -7.67 -11.68 3.26
N GLU A 56 -7.64 -10.37 3.47
CA GLU A 56 -7.26 -9.44 2.41
C GLU A 56 -5.84 -9.85 1.97
N GLU A 57 -5.66 -10.00 0.65
CA GLU A 57 -4.41 -10.38 0.02
C GLU A 57 -3.28 -9.50 0.61
N PRO A 58 -2.08 -10.05 0.91
CA PRO A 58 -1.00 -9.23 1.42
C PRO A 58 -0.83 -8.04 0.48
N ALA A 59 -1.07 -6.85 1.02
CA ALA A 59 -1.08 -5.63 0.22
C ALA A 59 0.29 -5.52 -0.45
N ASP A 60 0.31 -5.48 -1.80
CA ASP A 60 1.54 -5.53 -2.61
C ASP A 60 2.38 -4.26 -2.43
N LYS A 61 3.03 -4.14 -1.27
CA LYS A 61 3.97 -3.06 -0.95
C LYS A 61 5.13 -3.01 -1.93
N ALA A 62 5.49 -4.16 -2.52
CA ALA A 62 6.47 -4.23 -3.60
C ALA A 62 6.04 -3.41 -4.84
N ALA A 63 4.76 -3.41 -5.20
CA ALA A 63 4.24 -2.59 -6.30
C ALA A 63 4.29 -1.10 -5.97
N LEU A 64 4.01 -0.74 -4.70
CA LEU A 64 4.13 0.63 -4.22
C LEU A 64 5.59 1.11 -4.23
N GLU A 65 6.53 0.28 -3.78
CA GLU A 65 7.97 0.55 -3.83
C GLU A 65 8.47 0.79 -5.25
N GLU A 66 8.06 -0.06 -6.19
CA GLU A 66 8.41 0.10 -7.61
C GLU A 66 7.84 1.40 -8.18
N ALA A 67 6.58 1.73 -7.86
CA ALA A 67 5.95 2.97 -8.29
C ALA A 67 6.65 4.20 -7.73
N ILE A 68 7.06 4.17 -6.45
CA ILE A 68 7.83 5.24 -5.79
C ILE A 68 9.16 5.43 -6.50
N ALA A 69 9.91 4.35 -6.74
CA ALA A 69 11.20 4.41 -7.41
C ALA A 69 11.07 5.02 -8.82
N LYS A 70 10.07 4.57 -9.60
CA LYS A 70 9.78 5.11 -10.93
C LYS A 70 9.39 6.59 -10.91
N ALA A 71 8.65 7.02 -9.89
CA ALA A 71 8.29 8.42 -9.70
C ALA A 71 9.51 9.28 -9.33
N GLU A 72 10.43 8.76 -8.50
CA GLU A 72 11.69 9.44 -8.16
C GLU A 72 12.66 9.52 -9.36
N GLU A 73 12.60 8.56 -10.27
CA GLU A 73 13.35 8.57 -11.53
C GLU A 73 12.70 9.44 -12.63
N ALA A 74 11.53 10.02 -12.38
CA ALA A 74 10.86 10.85 -13.36
C ALA A 74 11.67 12.11 -13.68
N ASP A 75 11.80 12.41 -14.97
CA ASP A 75 12.53 13.58 -15.43
C ASP A 75 11.73 14.85 -15.13
N THR A 76 12.24 15.64 -14.19
CA THR A 76 11.68 16.92 -13.76
C THR A 76 12.39 18.10 -14.42
N GLU A 77 13.37 17.85 -15.29
CA GLU A 77 14.16 18.90 -15.93
C GLU A 77 13.29 19.61 -16.98
N GLY A 78 13.13 20.92 -16.83
CA GLY A 78 12.27 21.72 -17.71
C GLY A 78 10.77 21.56 -17.44
N LYS A 79 10.37 20.91 -16.34
CA LYS A 79 8.97 20.87 -15.87
C LYS A 79 8.62 22.09 -15.02
N THR A 80 7.33 22.38 -14.86
CA THR A 80 6.83 23.46 -14.00
C THR A 80 7.00 23.10 -12.53
N ASP A 81 7.37 24.09 -11.69
CA ASP A 81 7.50 23.89 -10.24
C ASP A 81 6.23 23.30 -9.61
N GLU A 82 5.05 23.66 -10.13
CA GLU A 82 3.76 23.16 -9.64
C GLU A 82 3.59 21.66 -9.89
N SER A 83 3.95 21.19 -11.09
CA SER A 83 3.84 19.77 -11.42
C SER A 83 4.93 18.91 -10.76
N VAL A 84 6.15 19.45 -10.63
CA VAL A 84 7.23 18.80 -9.87
C VAL A 84 6.84 18.67 -8.40
N LYS A 85 6.31 19.73 -7.79
CA LYS A 85 5.85 19.68 -6.40
C LYS A 85 4.72 18.66 -6.21
N ALA A 86 3.79 18.54 -7.15
CA ALA A 86 2.73 17.53 -7.08
C ALA A 86 3.28 16.09 -7.11
N LEU A 87 4.34 15.85 -7.87
CA LEU A 87 5.07 14.59 -7.87
C LEU A 87 5.78 14.32 -6.54
N GLU A 88 6.47 15.32 -5.98
CA GLU A 88 7.13 15.20 -4.67
C GLU A 88 6.12 14.90 -3.55
N ASP A 89 5.00 15.62 -3.50
CA ASP A 89 3.91 15.38 -2.52
C ASP A 89 3.33 13.95 -2.68
N ALA A 90 3.17 13.45 -3.91
CA ALA A 90 2.69 12.09 -4.15
C ALA A 90 3.70 11.02 -3.69
N ILE A 91 5.00 11.24 -3.91
CA ILE A 91 6.08 10.37 -3.44
C ILE A 91 6.09 10.30 -1.91
N GLU A 92 5.96 11.44 -1.22
CA GLU A 92 5.89 11.45 0.25
C GLU A 92 4.66 10.72 0.78
N ALA A 93 3.49 10.92 0.15
CA ALA A 93 2.27 10.22 0.53
C ALA A 93 2.38 8.70 0.34
N ALA A 94 2.94 8.26 -0.80
CA ALA A 94 3.17 6.86 -1.09
C ALA A 94 4.18 6.22 -0.10
N LYS A 95 5.26 6.92 0.24
CA LYS A 95 6.21 6.46 1.27
C LYS A 95 5.53 6.33 2.64
N ALA A 96 4.62 7.24 2.99
CA ALA A 96 3.87 7.14 4.24
C ALA A 96 2.93 5.92 4.27
N VAL A 97 2.29 5.57 3.15
CA VAL A 97 1.48 4.34 3.03
C VAL A 97 2.38 3.10 3.10
N LEU A 98 3.55 3.13 2.46
CA LEU A 98 4.49 2.01 2.50
C LEU A 98 4.98 1.71 3.93
N ASP A 99 5.35 2.76 4.67
CA ASP A 99 5.84 2.70 6.06
C ASP A 99 4.72 2.33 7.05
N LYS A 100 3.46 2.42 6.64
CA LYS A 100 2.31 2.07 7.47
C LYS A 100 2.18 0.55 7.59
N GLU A 101 2.38 0.03 8.81
CA GLU A 101 2.31 -1.41 9.11
C GLU A 101 0.96 -2.03 8.73
N ASP A 102 -0.14 -1.30 8.98
CA ASP A 102 -1.52 -1.67 8.65
C ASP A 102 -2.04 -1.04 7.33
N ALA A 103 -1.18 -0.79 6.35
CA ALA A 103 -1.62 -0.29 5.04
C ALA A 103 -2.56 -1.31 4.36
N THR A 104 -3.72 -0.84 3.91
CA THR A 104 -4.66 -1.70 3.17
C THR A 104 -4.28 -1.76 1.69
N ALA A 105 -4.71 -2.80 0.98
CA ALA A 105 -4.54 -2.90 -0.47
C ALA A 105 -5.13 -1.68 -1.21
N GLU A 106 -6.27 -1.16 -0.73
CA GLU A 106 -6.90 0.06 -1.27
C GLU A 106 -5.99 1.28 -1.09
N GLU A 107 -5.40 1.49 0.10
CA GLU A 107 -4.47 2.60 0.33
C GLU A 107 -3.22 2.51 -0.55
N ILE A 108 -2.73 1.30 -0.79
CA ILE A 108 -1.59 1.04 -1.69
C ILE A 108 -1.97 1.36 -3.14
N GLU A 109 -3.10 0.85 -3.62
CA GLU A 109 -3.57 1.12 -4.98
C GLU A 109 -3.83 2.62 -5.20
N GLU A 110 -4.42 3.31 -4.22
CA GLU A 110 -4.61 4.76 -4.27
C GLU A 110 -3.27 5.51 -4.34
N ALA A 111 -2.28 5.08 -3.56
CA ALA A 111 -0.94 5.67 -3.59
C ALA A 111 -0.23 5.43 -4.93
N ILE A 112 -0.31 4.23 -5.49
CA ILE A 112 0.24 3.91 -6.82
C ILE A 112 -0.45 4.77 -7.89
N ALA A 113 -1.78 4.85 -7.86
CA ALA A 113 -2.54 5.66 -8.81
C ALA A 113 -2.19 7.15 -8.71
N ALA A 114 -1.97 7.67 -7.50
CA ALA A 114 -1.53 9.05 -7.29
C ALA A 114 -0.14 9.30 -7.88
N LEU A 115 0.80 8.37 -7.72
CA LEU A 115 2.14 8.47 -8.31
C LEU A 115 2.09 8.48 -9.83
N ASP A 116 1.39 7.53 -10.47
CA ASP A 116 1.26 7.51 -11.93
C ASP A 116 0.55 8.77 -12.45
N ALA A 117 -0.45 9.29 -11.72
CA ALA A 117 -1.11 10.54 -12.07
C ALA A 117 -0.17 11.76 -11.97
N ALA A 118 0.69 11.81 -10.94
CA ALA A 118 1.62 12.91 -10.76
C ALA A 118 2.74 12.89 -11.82
N VAL A 119 3.27 11.70 -12.14
CA VAL A 119 4.24 11.52 -13.24
C VAL A 119 3.61 11.92 -14.58
N ALA A 120 2.37 11.49 -14.84
CA ALA A 120 1.64 11.87 -16.06
C ALA A 120 1.24 13.36 -16.09
N GLY A 121 1.16 14.00 -14.92
CA GLY A 121 0.83 15.42 -14.73
C GLY A 121 2.02 16.37 -14.83
N LEU A 122 3.24 15.86 -15.05
CA LEU A 122 4.43 16.67 -15.28
C LEU A 122 4.29 17.52 -16.54
N THR A 123 4.12 18.82 -16.36
CA THR A 123 3.93 19.80 -17.45
C THR A 123 5.22 20.52 -17.73
N ASP A 124 5.57 20.65 -19.02
CA ASP A 124 6.76 21.37 -19.45
C ASP A 124 6.60 22.88 -19.20
N ALA A 125 7.65 23.52 -18.69
CA ALA A 125 7.68 24.95 -18.36
C ALA A 125 7.55 25.87 -19.58
N GLU A 126 7.63 25.32 -20.80
CA GLU A 126 7.51 26.06 -22.06
C GLU A 126 6.09 26.01 -22.67
N GLU A 127 5.17 25.19 -22.14
CA GLU A 127 3.77 25.13 -22.60
C GLU A 127 2.84 25.98 -21.70
N PRO A 128 1.93 26.81 -22.27
CA PRO A 128 0.85 27.37 -21.48
C PRO A 128 -0.05 26.20 -21.05
N ALA A 129 -0.28 26.07 -19.75
CA ALA A 129 -1.21 25.10 -19.18
C ALA A 129 -2.61 25.30 -19.79
N GLU A 130 -2.97 24.49 -20.77
CA GLU A 130 -4.35 24.32 -21.23
C GLU A 130 -4.85 22.91 -20.86
N ASP A 131 -5.98 22.92 -20.15
CA ASP A 131 -6.97 21.85 -20.05
C ASP A 131 -6.59 20.52 -19.39
N LYS A 132 -6.95 20.37 -18.10
CA LYS A 132 -8.01 19.43 -17.66
C LYS A 132 -8.72 19.93 -16.38
N ILE A 133 -9.46 21.04 -16.49
CA ILE A 133 -10.61 21.26 -15.61
C ILE A 133 -11.83 20.67 -16.32
N ALA A 134 -12.52 19.78 -15.61
CA ALA A 134 -13.85 19.20 -15.88
C ALA A 134 -13.93 17.98 -16.82
N VAL A 135 -14.27 16.83 -16.23
CA VAL A 135 -15.64 16.31 -16.39
C VAL A 135 -16.19 15.92 -15.03
N ALA A 136 -16.89 16.86 -14.40
CA ALA A 136 -18.00 16.49 -13.53
C ALA A 136 -19.16 16.01 -14.42
N LYS A 137 -19.76 14.89 -14.00
CA LYS A 137 -21.10 14.37 -14.34
C LYS A 137 -21.22 13.48 -15.57
N VAL A 138 -21.39 12.17 -15.32
CA VAL A 138 -22.58 11.42 -15.75
C VAL A 138 -22.58 10.07 -15.03
N GLU A 139 -23.52 9.87 -14.11
CA GLU A 139 -24.23 8.59 -14.00
C GLU A 139 -25.73 8.92 -13.88
N ALA A 140 -26.52 8.07 -14.53
CA ALA A 140 -27.84 8.34 -15.10
C ALA A 140 -29.01 8.28 -14.11
#